data_AF-A0A2D6STD4-F1
#
_entry.id   AF-A0A2D6STD4-F1
#
_cell.length_a   1.000
_cell.length_b   1.000
_cell.length_c   1.000
_cell.angle_alpha   90.00
_cell.angle_beta   90.00
_cell.angle_gamma   90.00
#
_symmetry.space_group_name_H-M   'P 1'
#
loop_
_entity.id
_entity.type
_entity.pdbx_description
1 polymer ?
#
loop_
_entity_poly.entity_id
_entity_poly.type
_entity_poly.pdbx_seq_one_letter_code
_entity_poly.pdbx_strand_id
1 'polypeptide(L)'
;MTDEEQSAIAELSRRGALCAGAAGAIGIGMPGLLSPRSAAAESNRSRGPAKRCIFLFAWGGPSQIDTFDPKPDAPKEIRGLFKPIATRTPGILVSEHFRQVAQHSDKLAIVRSLTHDDPAHLSSAHLTLTGHFAPNIKSDAAPPSDRDTPHIGS
;
A
#
# COMPACT_ATOMS: atom_id res chain seq x y z
N MET A 1 14.44 18.41 70.09
CA MET A 1 13.83 17.81 68.89
C MET A 1 14.94 17.02 68.24
N THR A 2 14.81 15.70 68.30
CA THR A 2 15.87 14.69 68.22
C THR A 2 16.29 14.43 66.77
N ASP A 3 17.53 13.97 66.59
CA ASP A 3 18.19 13.62 65.32
C ASP A 3 17.45 12.56 64.45
N GLU A 4 16.26 12.12 64.84
CA GLU A 4 15.44 11.15 64.11
C GLU A 4 14.66 11.77 62.94
N GLU A 5 14.27 13.05 63.00
CA GLU A 5 13.57 13.70 61.85
C GLU A 5 14.50 13.95 60.66
N GLN A 6 15.82 14.05 60.89
CA GLN A 6 16.81 14.22 59.82
C GLN A 6 17.12 12.90 59.07
N SER A 7 16.78 11.75 59.66
CA SER A 7 16.99 10.42 59.07
C SER A 7 15.86 10.00 58.10
N ALA A 8 14.68 10.62 58.18
CA ALA A 8 13.55 10.29 57.29
C ALA A 8 13.75 10.74 55.83
N ILE A 9 14.75 11.59 55.57
CA ILE A 9 15.17 12.03 54.22
C ILE A 9 16.24 11.05 53.65
N ALA A 10 16.55 9.95 54.37
CA ALA A 10 17.46 8.92 53.90
C ALA A 10 16.93 8.26 52.60
N GLU A 11 17.61 8.63 51.52
CA GLU A 11 17.93 7.79 50.37
C GLU A 11 16.79 7.42 49.41
N LEU A 12 16.20 8.44 48.78
CA LEU A 12 15.85 8.27 47.37
C LEU A 12 17.17 8.02 46.60
N SER A 13 17.52 6.76 46.40
CA SER A 13 18.62 6.38 45.51
C SER A 13 18.43 7.13 44.19
N ARG A 14 19.49 7.75 43.67
CA ARG A 14 19.47 8.45 42.37
C ARG A 14 18.80 7.60 41.29
N ARG A 15 19.00 6.28 41.36
CA ARG A 15 18.35 5.28 40.50
C ARG A 15 16.83 5.20 40.73
N GLY A 16 16.36 5.21 41.97
CA GLY A 16 14.94 5.23 42.31
C GLY A 16 14.23 6.49 41.80
N ALA A 17 14.86 7.66 41.97
CA ALA A 17 14.34 8.92 41.42
C ALA A 17 14.29 8.92 39.87
N LEU A 18 15.34 8.40 39.21
CA LEU A 18 15.37 8.24 37.75
C LEU A 18 14.31 7.25 37.25
N CYS A 19 14.14 6.11 37.93
CA CYS A 19 13.13 5.11 37.57
C CYS A 19 11.71 5.66 37.74
N ALA A 20 11.42 6.38 38.83
CA ALA A 20 10.13 7.01 39.05
C ALA A 20 9.84 8.11 38.01
N GLY A 21 10.83 8.95 37.70
CA GLY A 21 10.70 9.98 36.66
C GLY A 21 10.49 9.40 35.26
N ALA A 22 11.21 8.34 34.90
CA ALA A 22 11.04 7.65 33.62
C ALA A 22 9.64 6.99 33.50
N ALA A 23 9.16 6.34 34.57
CA ALA A 23 7.83 5.75 34.60
C ALA A 23 6.73 6.81 34.46
N GLY A 24 6.88 7.97 35.12
CA GLY A 24 5.96 9.10 34.99
C GLY A 24 5.95 9.71 33.58
N ALA A 25 7.13 9.90 32.97
CA ALA A 25 7.25 10.43 31.61
C ALA A 25 6.61 9.50 30.57
N ILE A 26 6.80 8.18 30.71
CA ILE A 26 6.14 7.18 29.86
C ILE A 26 4.63 7.20 30.10
N GLY A 27 4.17 7.19 31.35
CA GLY A 27 2.75 7.19 31.70
C GLY A 27 1.98 8.40 31.17
N ILE A 28 2.61 9.58 31.11
CA ILE A 28 2.00 10.80 30.57
C ILE A 28 2.07 10.85 29.04
N GLY A 29 3.13 10.30 28.42
CA GLY A 29 3.30 10.27 26.96
C GLY A 29 2.50 9.17 26.25
N MET A 30 2.15 8.09 26.96
CA MET A 30 1.52 6.91 26.37
C MET A 30 0.08 7.11 25.88
N PRO A 31 -0.80 7.88 26.54
CA PRO A 31 -2.17 8.09 26.08
C PRO A 31 -2.24 8.73 24.69
N GLY A 32 -1.30 9.61 24.31
CA GLY A 32 -1.24 10.20 22.97
C GLY A 32 -0.70 9.25 21.89
N LEU A 33 0.12 8.27 22.28
CA LEU A 33 0.66 7.23 21.38
C LEU A 33 -0.30 6.04 21.21
N LEU A 34 -1.03 5.70 22.27
CA LEU A 34 -2.06 4.65 22.28
C LEU A 34 -3.45 5.17 21.93
N SER A 35 -3.64 6.49 21.87
CA SER A 35 -4.90 7.05 21.39
C SER A 35 -5.11 6.49 19.99
N PRO A 36 -6.20 5.73 19.76
CA PRO A 36 -6.56 5.36 18.40
C PRO A 36 -6.62 6.67 17.62
N ARG A 37 -5.94 6.69 16.47
CA ARG A 37 -5.98 7.82 15.54
C ARG A 37 -7.36 7.82 14.88
N SER A 38 -8.39 8.14 15.67
CA SER A 38 -9.81 8.06 15.32
C SER A 38 -10.26 9.17 14.37
N ALA A 39 -9.35 10.01 13.89
CA ALA A 39 -9.66 11.13 13.00
C ALA A 39 -9.67 10.78 11.50
N ALA A 40 -9.77 9.49 11.15
CA ALA A 40 -9.91 9.04 9.75
C ALA A 40 -11.15 8.16 9.51
N ALA A 41 -11.95 7.87 10.53
CA ALA A 41 -13.04 6.90 10.42
C ALA A 41 -14.42 7.49 10.09
N GLU A 42 -14.62 8.81 10.19
CA GLU A 42 -15.94 9.43 9.98
C GLU A 42 -16.40 9.48 8.51
N SER A 43 -15.56 9.11 7.54
CA SER A 43 -15.98 8.95 6.14
C SER A 43 -16.39 7.53 5.78
N ASN A 44 -16.32 6.57 6.71
CA ASN A 44 -16.60 5.17 6.42
C ASN A 44 -18.10 4.89 6.52
N ARG A 45 -18.90 5.57 5.68
CA ARG A 45 -20.12 4.93 5.19
C ARG A 45 -19.64 3.74 4.39
N SER A 46 -19.51 2.57 5.03
CA SER A 46 -19.21 1.33 4.34
C SER A 46 -20.35 1.12 3.35
N ARG A 47 -20.10 1.54 2.11
CA ARG A 47 -20.97 1.18 0.99
C ARG A 47 -20.91 -0.34 1.01
N GLY A 48 -22.05 -0.98 1.26
CA GLY A 48 -22.13 -2.44 1.34
C GLY A 48 -21.46 -3.12 0.13
N PRO A 49 -21.21 -4.42 0.20
CA PRO A 49 -20.42 -5.13 -0.80
C PRO A 49 -20.91 -4.82 -2.23
N ALA A 50 -19.96 -4.67 -3.16
CA ALA A 50 -20.28 -4.43 -4.56
C ALA A 50 -21.14 -5.59 -5.10
N LYS A 51 -22.35 -5.28 -5.57
CA LYS A 51 -23.30 -6.30 -6.07
C LYS A 51 -22.87 -6.92 -7.41
N ARG A 52 -22.06 -6.21 -8.18
CA ARG A 52 -21.59 -6.58 -9.53
C ARG A 52 -20.17 -6.02 -9.73
N CYS A 53 -19.31 -6.81 -10.37
CA CYS A 53 -17.95 -6.40 -10.75
C CYS A 53 -17.77 -6.70 -12.24
N ILE A 54 -17.17 -5.75 -12.97
CA ILE A 54 -16.71 -5.96 -14.35
C ILE A 54 -15.19 -6.02 -14.29
N PHE A 55 -14.63 -7.13 -14.74
CA PHE A 55 -13.19 -7.32 -14.82
C PHE A 55 -12.74 -7.22 -16.28
N LEU A 56 -11.84 -6.28 -16.56
CA LEU A 56 -11.25 -6.07 -17.87
C LEU A 56 -9.77 -6.46 -17.82
N PHE A 57 -9.41 -7.56 -18.47
CA PHE A 57 -8.04 -7.99 -18.62
C PHE A 57 -7.59 -7.82 -20.08
N ALA A 58 -6.66 -6.90 -20.30
CA ALA A 58 -6.16 -6.57 -21.63
C ALA A 58 -4.89 -7.39 -21.94
N TRP A 59 -5.07 -8.61 -22.46
CA TRP A 59 -3.95 -9.44 -22.91
C TRP A 59 -3.15 -8.73 -24.01
N GLY A 60 -1.84 -8.52 -23.79
CA GLY A 60 -1.00 -7.75 -24.71
C GLY A 60 -1.36 -6.26 -24.81
N GLY A 61 -2.11 -5.74 -23.84
CA GLY A 61 -2.56 -4.35 -23.79
C GLY A 61 -1.43 -3.32 -23.70
N PRO A 62 -1.78 -2.02 -23.68
CA PRO A 62 -0.81 -0.94 -23.62
C PRO A 62 0.01 -0.98 -22.33
N SER A 63 1.26 -0.53 -22.42
CA SER A 63 2.17 -0.45 -21.27
C SER A 63 1.62 0.44 -20.15
N GLN A 64 2.01 0.15 -18.91
CA GLN A 64 1.60 0.92 -17.75
C GLN A 64 2.16 2.36 -17.77
N ILE A 65 3.36 2.54 -18.31
CA ILE A 65 3.99 3.86 -18.51
C ILE A 65 3.31 4.68 -19.62
N ASP A 66 2.57 4.02 -20.51
CA ASP A 66 1.84 4.67 -21.60
C ASP A 66 0.38 4.97 -21.23
N THR A 67 -0.07 4.57 -20.03
CA THR A 67 -1.46 4.64 -19.58
C THR A 67 -1.60 5.33 -18.23
N PHE A 68 -1.50 4.58 -17.14
CA PHE A 68 -1.85 5.03 -15.79
C PHE A 68 -0.65 5.47 -14.95
N ASP A 69 0.58 5.36 -15.45
CA ASP A 69 1.80 5.74 -14.71
C ASP A 69 2.89 6.38 -15.60
N PRO A 70 2.64 7.57 -16.18
CA PRO A 70 3.47 8.17 -17.26
C PRO A 70 4.89 8.65 -16.89
N LYS A 71 5.51 8.14 -15.81
CA LYS A 71 6.90 8.39 -15.35
C LYS A 71 7.58 9.65 -15.94
N PRO A 72 7.06 10.87 -15.68
CA PRO A 72 7.51 12.09 -16.36
C PRO A 72 8.99 12.42 -16.14
N ASP A 73 9.49 12.08 -14.95
CA ASP A 73 10.84 12.39 -14.50
C ASP A 73 11.84 11.27 -14.83
N ALA A 74 11.39 10.18 -15.46
CA ALA A 74 12.28 9.11 -15.89
C ALA A 74 13.09 9.52 -17.14
N PRO A 75 14.28 8.93 -17.34
CA PRO A 75 15.07 9.09 -18.56
C PRO A 75 14.23 8.84 -19.83
N LYS A 76 14.62 9.46 -20.94
CA LYS A 76 13.88 9.39 -22.22
C LYS A 76 13.71 7.96 -22.71
N GLU A 77 14.67 7.10 -22.38
CA GLU A 77 14.72 5.69 -22.76
C GLU A 77 13.76 4.82 -21.93
N ILE A 78 13.34 5.30 -20.76
CA ILE A 78 12.47 4.58 -19.81
C ILE A 78 11.05 5.13 -19.84
N ARG A 79 10.90 6.45 -19.99
CA ARG A 79 9.59 7.10 -20.00
C ARG A 79 8.81 6.72 -21.27
N GLY A 80 7.49 6.66 -21.17
CA GLY A 80 6.60 6.37 -22.28
C GLY A 80 6.68 7.42 -23.41
N LEU A 81 6.14 7.07 -24.57
CA LEU A 81 6.11 7.96 -25.74
C LEU A 81 5.15 9.14 -25.51
N PHE A 82 4.08 8.88 -24.76
CA PHE A 82 2.96 9.81 -24.58
C PHE A 82 3.20 10.81 -23.46
N LYS A 83 2.56 11.97 -23.57
CA LYS A 83 2.68 13.01 -22.56
C LYS A 83 1.74 12.75 -21.39
N PRO A 84 2.18 13.01 -20.14
CA PRO A 84 1.28 13.04 -19.00
C PRO A 84 0.34 14.25 -19.07
N ILE A 85 -0.89 14.07 -18.63
CA ILE A 85 -1.86 15.12 -18.37
C ILE A 85 -2.30 15.10 -16.91
N ALA A 86 -2.59 16.29 -16.37
CA ALA A 86 -3.22 16.41 -15.07
C ALA A 86 -4.65 15.84 -15.12
N THR A 87 -5.08 15.28 -13.99
CA THR A 87 -6.44 14.77 -13.82
C THR A 87 -7.26 15.68 -12.89
N ARG A 88 -8.55 15.39 -12.74
CA ARG A 88 -9.43 16.07 -11.79
C ARG A 88 -8.95 15.95 -10.34
N THR A 89 -8.19 14.91 -10.02
CA THR A 89 -7.61 14.66 -8.69
C THR A 89 -6.18 15.23 -8.66
N PRO A 90 -5.88 16.24 -7.82
CA PRO A 90 -4.55 16.80 -7.71
C PRO A 90 -3.49 15.74 -7.42
N GLY A 91 -2.34 15.84 -8.10
CA GLY A 91 -1.22 14.91 -7.95
C GLY A 91 -1.31 13.62 -8.77
N ILE A 92 -2.46 13.30 -9.38
CA ILE A 92 -2.60 12.16 -10.29
C ILE A 92 -2.36 12.61 -11.74
N LEU A 93 -1.42 11.93 -12.40
CA LEU A 93 -1.11 12.05 -13.82
C LEU A 93 -1.46 10.77 -14.57
N VAL A 94 -2.02 10.90 -15.76
CA VAL A 94 -2.30 9.80 -16.72
C VAL A 94 -1.90 10.22 -18.12
N SER A 95 -1.89 9.27 -19.06
CA SER A 95 -1.58 9.52 -20.48
C SER A 95 -2.54 10.52 -21.14
N GLU A 96 -2.03 11.33 -22.08
CA GLU A 96 -2.81 12.32 -22.83
C GLU A 96 -3.99 11.75 -23.64
N HIS A 97 -3.97 10.44 -23.91
CA HIS A 97 -5.04 9.72 -24.58
C HIS A 97 -6.22 9.40 -23.64
N PHE A 98 -6.02 9.47 -22.32
CA PHE A 98 -7.02 9.14 -21.30
C PHE A 98 -7.82 10.36 -20.84
N ARG A 99 -8.21 11.24 -21.78
CA ARG A 99 -8.88 12.52 -21.45
C ARG A 99 -10.19 12.35 -20.67
N GLN A 100 -11.03 11.38 -21.06
CA GLN A 100 -12.29 11.11 -20.36
C GLN A 100 -12.05 10.45 -19.00
N VAL A 101 -11.06 9.57 -18.91
CA VAL A 101 -10.65 8.92 -17.65
C VAL A 101 -10.11 9.96 -16.66
N ALA A 102 -9.31 10.92 -17.13
CA ALA A 102 -8.77 12.01 -16.34
C ALA A 102 -9.86 12.87 -15.67
N GLN A 103 -11.02 13.03 -16.33
CA GLN A 103 -12.18 13.75 -15.77
C GLN A 103 -12.87 12.99 -14.64
N HIS A 104 -12.61 11.69 -14.50
CA HIS A 104 -13.23 10.82 -13.52
C HIS A 104 -12.24 10.26 -12.49
N SER A 105 -11.05 10.84 -12.37
CA SER A 105 -10.00 10.38 -11.45
C SER A 105 -10.41 10.40 -9.98
N ASP A 106 -11.45 11.16 -9.60
CA ASP A 106 -12.03 11.18 -8.25
C ASP A 106 -12.88 9.94 -7.94
N LYS A 107 -13.14 9.11 -8.96
CA LYS A 107 -13.89 7.85 -8.87
C LYS A 107 -13.00 6.63 -9.08
N LEU A 108 -11.69 6.82 -9.27
CA LEU A 108 -10.74 5.76 -9.57
C LEU A 108 -9.83 5.51 -8.36
N ALA A 109 -9.53 4.24 -8.12
CA ALA A 109 -8.38 3.82 -7.33
C ALA A 109 -7.32 3.29 -8.29
N ILE A 110 -6.20 4.00 -8.41
CA ILE A 110 -5.09 3.59 -9.28
C ILE A 110 -4.05 2.89 -8.42
N VAL A 111 -3.78 1.62 -8.71
CA VAL A 111 -2.78 0.80 -8.01
C VAL A 111 -1.53 0.70 -8.89
N ARG A 112 -0.40 1.24 -8.41
CA ARG A 112 0.90 1.24 -9.12
C ARG A 112 1.97 0.38 -8.44
N SER A 113 1.57 -0.42 -7.45
CA SER A 113 2.47 -1.22 -6.61
C SER A 113 2.60 -2.68 -7.05
N LEU A 114 1.88 -3.12 -8.10
CA LEU A 114 1.97 -4.48 -8.61
C LEU A 114 3.26 -4.64 -9.42
N THR A 115 4.08 -5.63 -9.06
CA THR A 115 5.33 -5.96 -9.73
C THR A 115 5.66 -7.43 -9.50
N HIS A 116 6.34 -8.06 -10.46
CA HIS A 116 6.94 -9.39 -10.36
C HIS A 116 8.16 -9.47 -11.29
N ASP A 117 8.98 -10.50 -11.13
CA ASP A 117 10.20 -10.71 -11.92
C ASP A 117 10.05 -11.77 -13.03
N ASP A 118 8.82 -12.22 -13.27
CA ASP A 118 8.48 -13.13 -14.38
C ASP A 118 8.32 -12.37 -15.71
N PRO A 119 9.17 -12.60 -16.72
CA PRO A 119 9.09 -11.91 -18.00
C PRO A 119 8.16 -12.61 -19.01
N ALA A 120 7.67 -13.82 -18.72
CA ALA A 120 6.94 -14.64 -19.68
C ALA A 120 5.43 -14.33 -19.64
N HIS A 121 4.75 -14.36 -20.78
CA HIS A 121 3.38 -13.88 -20.91
C HIS A 121 2.35 -14.74 -20.17
N LEU A 122 2.46 -16.06 -20.25
CA LEU A 122 1.53 -17.03 -19.66
C LEU A 122 1.70 -17.12 -18.14
N SER A 123 2.93 -17.33 -17.67
CA SER A 123 3.21 -17.49 -16.24
C SER A 123 3.03 -16.19 -15.44
N SER A 124 3.34 -15.02 -16.02
CA SER A 124 3.03 -13.72 -15.40
C SER A 124 1.53 -13.41 -15.38
N ALA A 125 0.78 -13.76 -16.42
CA ALA A 125 -0.66 -13.57 -16.45
C ALA A 125 -1.35 -14.42 -15.37
N HIS A 126 -0.91 -15.67 -15.19
CA HIS A 126 -1.36 -16.52 -14.08
C HIS A 126 -1.15 -15.81 -12.74
N LEU A 127 0.08 -15.39 -12.44
CA LEU A 127 0.39 -14.66 -11.21
C LEU A 127 -0.47 -13.41 -11.01
N THR A 128 -0.69 -12.63 -12.08
CA THR A 128 -1.48 -11.40 -12.02
C THR A 128 -2.96 -11.67 -11.71
N LEU A 129 -3.51 -12.75 -12.27
CA LEU A 129 -4.94 -13.07 -12.13
C LEU A 129 -5.26 -13.88 -10.87
N THR A 130 -4.31 -14.69 -10.40
CA THR A 130 -4.54 -15.65 -9.30
C THR A 130 -3.82 -15.28 -8.01
N GLY A 131 -2.81 -14.41 -8.07
CA GLY A 131 -1.91 -14.13 -6.95
C GLY A 131 -0.93 -15.25 -6.63
N HIS A 132 -0.88 -16.31 -7.45
CA HIS A 132 -0.01 -17.47 -7.25
C HIS A 132 0.92 -17.66 -8.45
N PHE A 133 2.16 -18.05 -8.19
CA PHE A 133 3.07 -18.41 -9.27
C PHE A 133 2.57 -19.65 -10.02
N ALA A 134 2.71 -19.64 -11.34
CA ALA A 134 2.51 -20.85 -12.14
C ALA A 134 3.55 -21.91 -11.75
N PRO A 135 3.24 -23.22 -11.88
CA PRO A 135 4.21 -24.28 -11.58
C PRO A 135 5.53 -24.13 -12.36
N ASN A 136 5.44 -23.64 -13.61
CA ASN A 136 6.58 -23.29 -14.44
C ASN A 136 6.65 -21.77 -14.58
N ILE A 137 7.44 -21.13 -13.73
CA ILE A 137 7.71 -19.69 -13.80
C ILE A 137 8.57 -19.34 -15.01
N LYS A 138 8.50 -18.09 -15.49
CA LYS A 138 9.36 -17.56 -16.56
C LYS A 138 9.27 -18.39 -17.84
N SER A 139 8.11 -18.97 -18.11
CA SER A 139 7.88 -19.88 -19.22
C SER A 139 6.52 -19.66 -19.87
N ASP A 140 6.52 -19.74 -21.20
CA ASP A 140 5.32 -19.81 -22.05
C ASP A 140 5.14 -21.19 -22.71
N ALA A 141 6.00 -22.15 -22.36
CA ALA A 141 6.03 -23.44 -23.04
C ALA A 141 4.96 -24.41 -22.52
N ALA A 142 4.56 -24.26 -21.26
CA ALA A 142 3.58 -25.13 -20.63
C ALA A 142 2.19 -24.50 -20.73
N PRO A 143 1.21 -25.15 -21.37
CA PRO A 143 -0.17 -24.70 -21.31
C PRO A 143 -0.72 -24.87 -19.87
N PRO A 144 -1.82 -24.17 -19.54
CA PRO A 144 -2.48 -24.34 -18.25
C PRO A 144 -2.82 -25.80 -17.95
N SER A 145 -2.66 -26.19 -16.70
CA SER A 145 -2.85 -27.56 -16.23
C SER A 145 -3.78 -27.64 -15.02
N ASP A 146 -4.23 -28.86 -14.70
CA ASP A 146 -4.99 -29.16 -13.49
C ASP A 146 -4.20 -28.95 -12.18
N ARG A 147 -2.89 -28.78 -12.28
CA ARG A 147 -1.99 -28.47 -11.16
C ARG A 147 -1.85 -26.97 -10.89
N ASP A 148 -2.43 -26.12 -11.73
CA ASP A 148 -2.35 -24.67 -11.58
C ASP A 148 -3.27 -24.21 -10.44
N THR A 149 -2.84 -23.18 -9.71
CA THR A 149 -3.57 -22.65 -8.56
C THR A 149 -4.22 -21.31 -8.90
N PRO A 150 -5.49 -21.07 -8.51
CA PRO A 150 -6.38 -21.93 -7.75
C PRO A 150 -7.09 -22.98 -8.62
N HIS A 151 -7.25 -24.18 -8.09
CA HIS A 151 -8.19 -25.17 -8.61
C HIS A 151 -9.44 -25.19 -7.72
N ILE A 152 -10.59 -25.59 -8.25
CA ILE A 152 -11.81 -25.76 -7.45
C ILE A 152 -11.52 -26.77 -6.33
N GLY A 153 -11.62 -26.34 -5.08
CA GLY A 153 -11.44 -27.20 -3.89
C GLY A 153 -10.18 -26.98 -3.05
N SER A 154 -9.37 -25.95 -3.33
CA SER A 154 -8.31 -25.45 -2.42
C SER A 154 -8.85 -24.47 -1.38
#